data_AF-A0A2M7XRY5-F1
#
_entry.id   AF-A0A2M7XRY5-F1
#
_cell.length_a   1.000
_cell.length_b   1.000
_cell.length_c   1.000
_cell.angle_alpha   90.00
_cell.angle_beta   90.00
_cell.angle_gamma   90.00
#
_symmetry.space_group_name_H-M   'P 1'
#
loop_
_entity.id
_entity.type
_entity.pdbx_description
1 polymer ?
#
loop_
_entity_poly.entity_id
_entity_poly.type
_entity_poly.pdbx_seq_one_letter_code
_entity_poly.pdbx_strand_id
1 'polypeptide(L)' 'MPFIEYSTYHTPLFRSNGHFQSIYPTLFRKVTGVRYEREQIDTPDGDFLDLDWSRV' A
#
# COMPACT_ATOMS: atom_id res chain seq x y z
N MET A 1 12.47 5.57 24.07
CA MET A 1 11.05 5.25 23.82
C MET A 1 10.42 5.05 25.19
N PRO A 2 9.37 5.78 25.58
CA PRO A 2 8.85 5.71 26.93
C PRO A 2 8.15 4.36 27.17
N PHE A 3 8.43 3.75 28.31
CA PHE A 3 7.73 2.56 28.79
C PHE A 3 6.53 3.01 29.62
N ILE A 4 5.33 2.59 29.22
CA ILE A 4 4.09 2.89 29.94
C ILE A 4 3.69 1.61 30.68
N GLU A 5 3.82 1.62 32.01
CA GLU A 5 3.50 0.46 32.86
C GLU A 5 2.01 0.08 32.79
N TYR A 6 1.12 1.08 32.71
CA TYR A 6 -0.32 0.88 32.65
C TYR A 6 -0.94 1.70 31.52
N SER A 7 -1.39 1.03 30.47
CA SER A 7 -2.06 1.66 29.34
C SER A 7 -3.57 1.57 29.49
N THR A 8 -4.27 2.70 29.34
CA THR A 8 -5.73 2.76 29.24
C THR A 8 -6.23 2.49 27.81
N TYR A 9 -5.33 2.12 26.88
CA TYR A 9 -5.67 1.88 25.48
C TYR A 9 -6.44 0.57 25.33
N HIS A 10 -7.68 0.69 24.85
CA HIS A 10 -8.48 -0.43 24.39
C HIS A 10 -8.54 -0.41 22.86
N THR A 11 -8.08 -1.49 22.22
CA THR A 11 -8.20 -1.62 20.77
C THR A 11 -9.66 -1.78 20.36
N PRO A 12 -10.14 -1.09 19.30
CA PRO A 12 -11.47 -1.29 18.77
C PRO A 12 -11.70 -2.74 18.32
N LEU A 13 -12.96 -3.21 18.38
CA LEU A 13 -13.35 -4.54 17.87
C LEU A 13 -12.80 -4.76 16.45
N PHE A 14 -12.28 -5.97 16.19
CA PHE A 14 -11.60 -6.39 14.94
C PHE A 14 -10.23 -5.76 14.63
N ARG A 15 -9.67 -4.89 15.49
CA ARG A 15 -8.33 -4.29 15.29
C ARG A 15 -7.26 -4.81 16.25
N SER A 16 -7.51 -5.92 16.95
CA SER A 16 -6.56 -6.53 17.89
C SER A 16 -5.47 -7.38 17.22
N ASN A 17 -5.67 -7.83 15.97
CA ASN A 17 -4.70 -8.62 15.22
C ASN A 17 -3.89 -7.73 14.27
N GLY A 18 -2.58 -7.61 14.51
CA GLY A 18 -1.67 -6.84 13.66
C GLY A 18 -1.63 -7.31 12.20
N HIS A 19 -1.81 -8.61 11.95
CA HIS A 19 -1.90 -9.12 10.57
C HIS A 19 -3.17 -8.65 9.87
N PHE A 20 -4.29 -8.58 10.59
CA PHE A 20 -5.54 -8.08 10.01
C PHE A 20 -5.44 -6.61 9.60
N GLN A 21 -4.73 -5.80 10.40
CA GLN A 21 -4.45 -4.40 10.08
C GLN A 21 -3.64 -4.23 8.77
N SER A 22 -2.85 -5.22 8.37
CA SER A 22 -2.09 -5.20 7.12
C SER A 22 -2.83 -5.87 5.94
N ILE A 23 -3.51 -6.99 6.18
CA ILE A 23 -4.21 -7.77 5.13
C ILE A 23 -5.42 -6.99 4.60
N TYR A 24 -6.23 -6.44 5.50
CA TYR A 24 -7.47 -5.77 5.13
C TYR A 24 -7.25 -4.60 4.14
N PRO A 25 -6.37 -3.61 4.41
CA PRO A 25 -6.12 -2.55 3.44
C PRO A 25 -5.50 -3.07 2.15
N THR A 26 -4.64 -4.10 2.20
CA THR A 26 -4.04 -4.67 0.98
C THR A 26 -5.09 -5.22 0.02
N LEU A 27 -6.13 -5.89 0.55
CA LEU A 27 -7.17 -6.50 -0.27
C LEU A 27 -8.29 -5.54 -0.67
N PHE A 28 -8.64 -4.59 0.19
CA PHE A 28 -9.88 -3.81 0.03
C PHE A 28 -9.68 -2.31 -0.15
N ARG A 29 -8.48 -1.77 0.12
CA ARG A 29 -8.22 -0.33 -0.05
C ARG A 29 -8.18 -0.01 -1.55
N LYS A 30 -9.12 0.81 -1.99
CA LYS A 30 -9.07 1.46 -3.30
C LYS A 30 -8.35 2.80 -3.16
N VAL A 31 -7.22 2.97 -3.85
CA VAL A 31 -6.54 4.27 -3.94
C VAL A 31 -7.18 5.06 -5.08
N THR A 32 -7.81 6.18 -4.76
CA THR A 32 -8.44 7.08 -5.73
C THR A 32 -7.56 8.32 -5.94
N GLY A 33 -7.58 8.90 -7.14
CA GLY A 33 -6.85 10.13 -7.45
C GLY A 33 -5.40 9.95 -7.92
N VAL A 34 -4.84 8.73 -7.86
CA VAL A 34 -3.54 8.44 -8.49
C VAL A 34 -3.79 8.04 -9.94
N ARG A 35 -3.34 8.88 -10.87
CA ARG A 35 -3.34 8.59 -12.30
C ARG A 35 -1.94 8.18 -12.70
N TYR A 36 -1.78 6.91 -13.08
CA TYR A 36 -0.55 6.43 -13.70
C TYR A 36 -0.68 6.56 -15.21
N GLU A 37 0.32 7.16 -15.85
CA GLU A 37 0.49 7.14 -17.30
C GLU A 37 1.51 6.05 -17.63
N ARG A 38 1.07 5.01 -18.35
CA ARG A 38 1.95 3.92 -18.78
C ARG A 38 2.63 4.27 -20.09
N GLU A 39 3.94 4.13 -20.12
CA GLU A 39 4.77 4.18 -21.30
C GLU A 39 5.42 2.81 -21.52
N GLN A 40 5.36 2.30 -22.74
CA GLN A 40 6.02 1.06 -23.12
C GLN A 40 7.16 1.38 -24.08
N ILE A 41 8.34 0.83 -23.80
CA ILE A 41 9.54 0.99 -24.61
C ILE A 41 9.93 -0.39 -25.15
N ASP A 42 9.94 -0.53 -26.48
CA ASP A 42 10.47 -1.72 -27.14
C ASP A 42 11.99 -1.75 -27.04
N THR A 43 12.55 -2.91 -26.70
CA THR A 43 14.00 -3.09 -26.61
C THR A 43 14.57 -3.72 -27.90
N PRO A 44 15.84 -3.45 -28.24
CA PRO A 44 16.44 -3.98 -29.48
C PRO A 44 16.54 -5.50 -29.57
N ASP A 45 16.46 -6.21 -28.44
CA ASP A 45 16.41 -7.66 -28.33
C ASP A 45 14.99 -8.24 -28.46
N GLY A 46 13.99 -7.39 -28.69
CA GLY A 46 12.60 -7.79 -28.92
C GLY A 46 11.79 -8.04 -27.64
N ASP A 47 12.25 -7.51 -26.52
CA ASP A 47 11.50 -7.44 -25.26
C ASP A 47 10.84 -6.05 -25.10
N PHE A 48 10.22 -5.80 -23.94
CA PHE A 48 9.59 -4.53 -23.63
C PHE A 48 9.84 -4.08 -22.18
N LEU A 49 9.81 -2.77 -21.98
CA LEU A 49 9.85 -2.15 -20.66
C LEU A 49 8.58 -1.32 -20.44
N ASP A 50 7.78 -1.70 -19.45
CA ASP A 50 6.64 -0.92 -18.98
C ASP A 50 7.07 0.05 -17.86
N LEU A 51 6.86 1.34 -18.07
CA LEU A 51 7.09 2.41 -17.11
C LEU A 51 5.76 3.03 -16.68
N ASP A 52 5.47 3.06 -15.38
CA ASP A 52 4.27 3.70 -14.83
C ASP A 52 4.63 5.07 -14.22
N TRP A 53 4.23 6.15 -14.87
CA TRP A 53 4.50 7.52 -14.42
C TRP A 53 3.37 8.07 -13.55
N SER A 54 3.71 8.55 -12.36
CA SER A 54 2.78 9.33 -11.52
C SER A 54 3.01 10.82 -11.75
N ARG A 55 2.41 11.38 -12.81
CA ARG A 55 2.45 12.82 -13.11
C ARG A 55 1.42 13.54 -12.24
N VAL A 56 1.76 13.74 -10.96
CA VAL A 56 0.97 14.53 -9.99
C VAL A 56 1.45 15.97 -10.01
#